data_AF-W6V0C7-F1
#
_entry.id   AF-W6V0C7-F1
#
_cell.length_a   1.000
_cell.length_b   1.000
_cell.length_c   1.000
_cell.angle_alpha   90.00
_cell.angle_beta   90.00
_cell.angle_gamma   90.00
#
_symmetry.space_group_name_H-M   'P 1'
#
loop_
_entity.id
_entity.type
_entity.pdbx_description
1 polymer ?
#
loop_
_entity_poly.entity_id
_entity_poly.type
_entity_poly.pdbx_seq_one_letter_code
_entity_poly.pdbx_strand_id
1 'polypeptide(L)'
;MEVPESIGVPQQYDMLMHPIRKKKTRTVFSRSQVLQLEATFEAKRYLSSVERVSLAQTLQLTETQVKIWFQNRRNKWKRQLVSGGQWSIQSSAFSAVDPPPHPVDYSAPHDDPHKSHYFS
;
A
#
# COMPACT_ATOMS: atom_id res chain seq x y z
N MET A 1 13.76 43.45 20.28
CA MET A 1 13.82 42.15 20.96
C MET A 1 12.41 41.61 20.90
N GLU A 2 12.07 40.93 19.81
CA GLU A 2 10.81 40.20 19.63
C GLU A 2 11.02 39.29 18.43
N VAL A 3 11.06 37.99 18.70
CA VAL A 3 11.13 36.91 17.72
C VAL A 3 9.70 36.64 17.26
N PRO A 4 9.37 36.78 15.97
CA PRO A 4 8.03 36.47 15.49
C PRO A 4 7.78 34.96 15.59
N GLU A 5 6.58 34.63 16.08
CA GLU A 5 6.11 33.28 16.33
C GLU A 5 6.25 32.39 15.09
N SER A 6 6.93 31.26 15.31
CA SER A 6 7.12 30.22 14.30
C SER A 6 5.76 29.69 13.87
N ILE A 7 5.42 29.99 12.62
CA ILE A 7 4.40 29.34 11.81
C ILE A 7 4.47 27.83 12.09
N GLY A 8 3.34 27.25 12.53
CA GLY A 8 3.19 25.82 12.76
C GLY A 8 3.53 25.05 11.48
N VAL A 9 4.75 24.55 11.42
CA VAL A 9 5.23 23.71 10.31
C VAL A 9 4.40 22.41 10.35
N PRO A 10 3.76 22.02 9.23
CA PRO A 10 3.03 20.76 9.16
C PRO A 10 3.96 19.59 9.47
N GLN A 11 3.45 18.58 10.17
CA GLN A 11 4.14 17.36 10.62
C GLN A 11 4.87 16.61 9.49
N GLN A 12 6.03 17.11 9.06
CA GLN A 12 6.94 16.43 8.12
C GLN A 12 7.93 15.52 8.89
N TYR A 13 8.12 15.75 10.19
CA TYR A 13 9.13 15.07 11.01
C TYR A 13 8.79 13.61 11.35
N ASP A 14 7.53 13.18 11.24
CA ASP A 14 7.14 11.78 11.50
C ASP A 14 7.70 10.79 10.48
N MET A 15 8.04 11.25 9.27
CA MET A 15 8.68 10.40 8.26
C MET A 15 10.16 10.13 8.54
N LEU A 16 10.83 10.97 9.36
CA LEU A 16 12.27 10.89 9.60
C LEU A 16 12.66 10.00 10.80
N MET A 17 11.69 9.65 11.67
CA MET A 17 11.93 8.84 12.89
C MET A 17 11.48 7.39 12.78
N HIS A 18 11.12 6.93 11.58
CA HIS A 18 10.98 5.51 11.32
C HIS A 18 12.29 5.03 10.69
N PRO A 19 13.14 4.25 11.40
CA PRO A 19 14.36 3.72 10.80
C PRO A 19 13.98 3.09 9.47
N ILE A 20 14.65 3.51 8.39
CA ILE A 20 14.39 3.09 7.01
C ILE A 20 14.36 1.57 7.01
N ARG A 21 13.15 1.00 7.17
CA ARG A 21 12.94 -0.43 7.26
C ARG A 21 13.26 -0.94 5.88
N LYS A 22 14.49 -1.41 5.68
CA LYS A 22 14.98 -2.05 4.46
C LYS A 22 13.81 -2.85 3.89
N LYS A 23 13.32 -2.45 2.71
CA LYS A 23 12.15 -3.08 2.08
C LYS A 23 12.46 -4.56 1.97
N LYS A 24 11.83 -5.38 2.84
CA LYS A 24 12.04 -6.82 2.84
C LYS A 24 11.52 -7.33 1.50
N THR A 25 12.38 -8.02 0.74
CA THR A 25 12.00 -8.64 -0.53
C THR A 25 10.71 -9.42 -0.34
N ARG A 26 9.77 -9.23 -1.26
CA ARG A 26 8.44 -9.83 -1.17
C ARG A 26 8.59 -11.35 -1.27
N THR A 27 8.33 -12.05 -0.19
CA THR A 27 8.34 -13.52 -0.18
C THR A 27 7.03 -14.04 -0.76
N VAL A 28 7.10 -15.01 -1.67
CA VAL A 28 5.93 -15.72 -2.22
C VAL A 28 5.77 -17.03 -1.46
N PHE A 29 4.57 -17.30 -0.94
CA PHE A 29 4.25 -18.57 -0.29
C PHE A 29 3.86 -19.62 -1.35
N SER A 30 4.23 -20.87 -1.12
CA SER A 30 3.84 -21.97 -1.98
C SER A 30 2.31 -22.19 -1.95
N ARG A 31 1.77 -22.88 -2.95
CA ARG A 31 0.33 -23.16 -3.00
C ARG A 31 -0.13 -23.96 -1.78
N SER A 32 0.64 -24.95 -1.34
CA SER A 32 0.33 -25.77 -0.17
C SER A 32 0.33 -24.95 1.13
N GLN A 33 1.27 -24.01 1.27
CA GLN A 33 1.30 -23.09 2.41
C GLN A 33 0.06 -22.20 2.44
N VAL A 34 -0.33 -21.62 1.30
CA VAL A 34 -1.53 -20.78 1.21
C VAL A 34 -2.79 -21.56 1.57
N LEU A 35 -2.96 -22.78 1.05
CA LEU A 35 -4.14 -23.61 1.33
C LEU A 35 -4.31 -23.90 2.83
N GLN A 36 -3.22 -24.26 3.52
CA GLN A 36 -3.26 -24.52 4.96
C GLN A 36 -3.51 -23.26 5.79
N LEU A 37 -2.96 -22.12 5.37
CA LEU A 37 -3.25 -20.81 5.98
C LEU A 37 -4.73 -20.44 5.81
N GLU A 38 -5.31 -20.67 4.64
CA GLU A 38 -6.73 -20.42 4.35
C GLU A 38 -7.65 -21.35 5.15
N ALA A 39 -7.39 -22.66 5.16
CA ALA A 39 -8.15 -23.63 5.95
C ALA A 39 -8.14 -23.28 7.45
N THR A 40 -6.98 -22.90 7.99
CA THR A 40 -6.87 -22.48 9.39
C THR A 40 -7.64 -21.17 9.64
N PHE A 41 -7.63 -20.22 8.70
CA PHE A 41 -8.36 -18.96 8.82
C PHE A 41 -9.88 -19.14 8.82
N GLU A 42 -10.38 -20.07 7.99
CA GLU A 42 -11.80 -20.43 7.95
C GLU A 42 -12.27 -21.00 9.28
N ALA A 43 -11.45 -21.86 9.91
CA ALA A 43 -11.70 -22.38 11.25
C ALA A 43 -11.59 -21.27 12.32
N LYS A 44 -10.54 -20.43 12.25
CA LYS A 44 -10.27 -19.39 13.27
C LYS A 44 -9.68 -18.13 12.65
N ARG A 45 -10.43 -17.03 12.72
CA ARG A 45 -10.03 -15.71 12.16
C ARG A 45 -8.89 -15.02 12.92
N TYR A 46 -8.64 -15.43 14.17
CA TYR A 46 -7.63 -14.85 15.07
C TYR A 46 -6.88 -15.95 15.79
N LEU A 47 -5.56 -16.01 15.61
CA LEU A 47 -4.71 -16.97 16.30
C LEU A 47 -4.10 -16.36 17.58
N SER A 48 -4.05 -17.17 18.64
CA SER A 48 -3.24 -16.92 19.83
C SER A 48 -1.74 -17.04 19.51
N SER A 49 -0.88 -16.67 20.47
CA SER A 49 0.57 -16.78 20.31
C SER A 49 1.01 -18.22 20.07
N VAL A 50 0.49 -19.16 20.85
CA VAL A 50 0.85 -20.59 20.78
C VAL A 50 0.42 -21.20 19.44
N GLU A 51 -0.81 -20.93 19.00
CA GLU A 51 -1.32 -21.42 17.71
C GLU A 51 -0.50 -20.89 16.53
N ARG A 52 -0.02 -19.64 16.62
CA ARG A 52 0.84 -19.05 15.61
C ARG A 52 2.19 -19.74 15.51
N VAL A 53 2.81 -20.04 16.66
CA VAL A 53 4.09 -20.78 16.71
C VAL A 53 3.92 -22.16 16.06
N SER A 54 2.88 -22.90 16.45
CA SER A 54 2.60 -24.23 15.90
C SER A 54 2.41 -24.20 14.38
N LEU A 55 1.59 -23.26 13.88
CA LEU A 55 1.34 -23.14 12.44
C LEU A 55 2.60 -22.71 11.68
N ALA A 56 3.41 -21.82 12.24
CA ALA A 56 4.66 -21.39 11.66
C ALA A 56 5.65 -22.56 11.50
N GLN A 57 5.77 -23.41 12.52
CA GLN A 57 6.61 -24.61 12.47
C GLN A 57 6.14 -25.60 11.39
N THR A 58 4.84 -25.89 11.33
CA THR A 58 4.27 -26.82 10.34
C THR A 58 4.48 -26.34 8.90
N LEU A 59 4.37 -25.03 8.66
CA LEU A 59 4.49 -24.43 7.33
C LEU A 59 5.92 -24.02 6.95
N GLN A 60 6.90 -24.22 7.84
CA GLN A 60 8.27 -23.71 7.67
C GLN A 60 8.30 -22.20 7.39
N LEU A 61 7.50 -21.45 8.16
CA LEU A 61 7.40 -19.99 8.11
C LEU A 61 7.81 -19.41 9.46
N THR A 62 8.07 -18.10 9.49
CA THR A 62 8.24 -17.37 10.75
C THR A 62 6.88 -16.96 11.33
N GLU A 63 6.81 -16.84 12.66
CA GLU A 63 5.62 -16.30 13.32
C GLU A 63 5.22 -14.93 12.76
N THR A 64 6.19 -14.10 12.40
CA THR A 64 5.94 -12.78 11.82
C THR A 64 5.26 -12.89 10.46
N GLN A 65 5.65 -13.85 9.61
CA GLN A 65 4.99 -14.09 8.33
C GLN A 65 3.55 -14.56 8.52
N VAL A 66 3.31 -15.50 9.44
CA VAL A 66 1.96 -15.96 9.79
C VAL A 66 1.12 -14.80 10.31
N LYS A 67 1.66 -13.97 11.22
CA LYS A 67 1.00 -12.77 11.75
C LYS A 67 0.58 -11.80 10.64
N ILE A 68 1.51 -11.48 9.73
CA ILE A 68 1.25 -10.56 8.62
C ILE A 68 0.20 -11.15 7.68
N TRP A 69 0.29 -12.45 7.36
CA TRP A 69 -0.68 -13.11 6.49
C TRP A 69 -2.09 -13.07 7.09
N PHE A 70 -2.25 -13.39 8.38
CA PHE A 70 -3.54 -13.34 9.07
C PHE A 70 -4.09 -11.90 9.16
N GLN A 71 -3.23 -10.90 9.32
CA GLN A 71 -3.63 -9.50 9.26
C GLN A 71 -4.15 -9.10 7.87
N ASN A 72 -3.41 -9.47 6.82
CA ASN A 72 -3.81 -9.21 5.43
C ASN A 72 -5.10 -9.95 5.06
N ARG A 73 -5.26 -11.19 5.53
CA ARG A 73 -6.46 -12.00 5.29
C ARG A 73 -7.69 -11.38 5.95
N ARG A 74 -7.61 -10.94 7.21
CA ARG A 74 -8.71 -10.21 7.87
C ARG A 74 -9.06 -8.91 7.15
N ASN A 75 -8.07 -8.16 6.69
CA ASN A 75 -8.32 -6.94 5.91
C ASN A 75 -9.05 -7.23 4.59
N LYS A 76 -8.65 -8.28 3.87
CA LYS A 76 -9.35 -8.73 2.65
C LYS A 76 -10.79 -9.11 2.97
N TRP A 77 -11.02 -9.92 4.01
CA TRP A 77 -12.35 -10.34 4.44
C TRP A 77 -13.23 -9.16 4.82
N LYS A 78 -12.72 -8.21 5.62
CA LYS A 78 -13.44 -6.99 6.00
C LYS A 78 -13.85 -6.17 4.77
N ARG A 79 -12.94 -5.98 3.80
CA ARG A 79 -13.26 -5.26 2.55
C ARG A 79 -14.35 -5.96 1.74
N GLN A 80 -14.33 -7.29 1.68
CA GLN A 80 -15.36 -8.07 1.00
C GLN A 80 -16.74 -7.88 1.65
N LEU A 81 -16.80 -7.79 2.98
CA LEU A 81 -18.04 -7.53 3.72
C LEU A 81 -18.58 -6.11 3.48
N VAL A 82 -17.72 -5.10 3.52
CA VAL A 82 -18.13 -3.68 3.40
C VAL A 82 -18.53 -3.31 1.97
N SER A 83 -17.93 -3.94 0.96
CA SER A 83 -18.10 -3.52 -0.43
C SER A 83 -19.05 -4.37 -1.27
N GLY A 84 -19.89 -5.23 -0.68
CA GLY A 84 -20.90 -5.99 -1.43
C GLY A 84 -20.37 -6.70 -2.69
N GLY A 85 -19.11 -7.15 -2.69
CA GLY A 85 -18.48 -7.84 -3.82
C GLY A 85 -17.72 -6.99 -4.85
N GLN A 86 -17.59 -5.67 -4.72
CA GLN A 86 -17.02 -4.84 -5.81
C GLN A 86 -15.48 -4.68 -5.84
N TRP A 87 -14.74 -5.27 -4.88
CA TRP A 87 -13.26 -5.18 -4.83
C TRP A 87 -12.56 -6.54 -4.91
N SER A 88 -13.20 -7.53 -5.53
CA SER A 88 -12.46 -8.70 -6.03
C SER A 88 -11.82 -8.36 -7.38
N ILE A 89 -10.51 -8.13 -7.33
CA ILE A 89 -9.59 -8.28 -8.47
C ILE A 89 -9.82 -7.29 -9.63
N GLN A 90 -9.24 -6.09 -9.51
CA GLN A 90 -8.65 -5.45 -10.69
C GLN A 90 -7.15 -5.35 -10.49
N SER A 91 -6.49 -6.51 -10.61
CA SER A 91 -5.09 -6.60 -11.01
C SER A 91 -4.98 -6.96 -12.49
N SER A 92 -5.98 -6.57 -13.30
CA SER A 92 -6.04 -6.72 -14.76
C SER A 92 -6.27 -5.37 -15.48
N ALA A 93 -5.99 -4.24 -14.84
CA ALA A 93 -6.10 -2.91 -15.43
C ALA A 93 -4.75 -2.39 -15.99
N PHE A 94 -3.85 -3.29 -16.43
CA PHE A 94 -2.67 -2.91 -17.23
C PHE A 94 -2.81 -3.26 -18.72
N SER A 95 -4.02 -3.58 -19.18
CA SER A 95 -4.31 -3.81 -20.61
C SER A 95 -5.15 -2.71 -21.26
N ALA A 96 -5.12 -1.48 -20.73
CA ALA A 96 -5.54 -0.30 -21.48
C ALA A 96 -4.30 0.52 -21.84
N VAL A 97 -3.60 0.08 -22.89
CA VAL A 97 -2.74 0.97 -23.65
C VAL A 97 -3.67 1.90 -24.43
N ASP A 98 -4.05 3.01 -23.82
CA ASP A 98 -4.44 4.19 -24.57
C ASP A 98 -3.44 5.28 -24.15
N PRO A 99 -2.44 5.60 -24.97
CA PRO A 99 -1.57 6.74 -24.69
C PRO A 99 -2.41 8.02 -24.68
N PRO A 100 -2.07 9.03 -23.87
CA PRO A 100 -2.75 10.31 -23.96
C PRO A 100 -2.66 10.83 -25.41
N PRO A 101 -3.75 11.29 -26.05
CA PRO A 101 -3.63 12.00 -27.31
C PRO A 101 -2.95 13.34 -26.99
N HIS A 102 -1.62 13.37 -27.17
CA HIS A 102 -0.93 14.62 -27.43
C HIS A 102 -1.44 15.12 -28.80
N PRO A 103 -2.04 16.31 -28.90
CA PRO A 103 -2.12 16.98 -30.18
C PRO A 103 -0.74 17.58 -30.46
N VAL A 104 0.11 16.80 -31.13
CA VAL A 104 1.24 17.37 -31.87
C VAL A 104 0.76 17.59 -33.30
N ASP A 105 0.55 18.84 -33.70
CA ASP A 105 1.23 19.42 -34.88
C ASP A 105 1.02 20.95 -35.01
N TYR A 106 2.14 21.65 -34.84
CA TYR A 106 2.66 22.84 -35.53
C TYR A 106 1.83 24.11 -35.84
N SER A 107 2.48 25.22 -35.47
CA SER A 107 2.60 26.51 -36.18
C SER A 107 1.50 27.58 -36.03
N ALA A 108 1.71 28.50 -35.08
CA ALA A 108 1.65 29.94 -35.33
C ALA A 108 2.36 30.71 -34.18
N PRO A 109 3.17 31.75 -34.45
CA PRO A 109 3.81 32.55 -33.41
C PRO A 109 2.80 33.58 -32.89
N HIS A 110 2.35 33.45 -31.64
CA HIS A 110 1.63 34.52 -30.97
C HIS A 110 2.52 35.08 -29.86
N ASP A 111 3.05 36.27 -30.14
CA ASP A 111 3.69 37.18 -29.20
C ASP A 111 2.69 37.50 -28.09
N ASP A 112 2.93 37.06 -26.86
CA ASP A 112 2.12 37.47 -25.70
C ASP A 112 3.04 37.97 -24.57
N PRO A 113 3.18 39.29 -24.42
CA PRO A 113 4.16 39.91 -23.53
C PRO A 113 3.55 40.17 -22.16
N HIS A 114 3.31 39.15 -21.34
CA HIS A 114 2.95 39.37 -19.93
C HIS A 114 3.58 38.35 -18.98
N LYS A 115 4.89 38.49 -18.77
CA LYS A 115 5.52 38.19 -17.47
C LYS A 115 5.46 39.46 -16.61
N SER A 116 4.65 39.48 -15.55
CA SER A 116 4.98 40.17 -14.29
C SER A 116 3.88 40.00 -13.24
N HIS A 117 3.94 38.95 -12.43
CA HIS A 117 3.73 39.10 -10.99
C HIS A 117 4.07 37.81 -10.25
N TYR A 118 5.36 37.64 -9.98
CA TYR A 118 5.83 36.84 -8.87
C TYR A 118 6.84 37.67 -8.10
N PHE A 119 6.34 38.68 -7.39
CA PHE A 119 6.84 39.09 -6.08
C PHE A 119 5.98 40.24 -5.56
N SER A 120 5.26 40.01 -4.46
CA SER A 120 5.14 40.96 -3.35
C SER A 120 4.62 40.24 -2.13
#